data_AF-A0A9N8EJ05-F1
#
_entry.id   AF-A0A9N8EJ05-F1
#
_cell.length_a   1.000
_cell.length_b   1.000
_cell.length_c   1.000
_cell.angle_alpha   90.00
_cell.angle_beta   90.00
_cell.angle_gamma   90.00
#
_symmetry.space_group_name_H-M   'P 1'
#
loop_
_entity.id
_entity.type
_entity.pdbx_description
1 polymer ?
#
loop_
_entity_poly.entity_id
_entity_poly.type
_entity_poly.pdbx_seq_one_letter_code
_entity_poly.pdbx_strand_id
1 'polypeptide(L)'
;MKDYNWSEDTFNDIDWTAHGRALRRHDNHRPTMVKYLNKVLPVGAFLHKTNPKYYAGCPSCNNPSETRHHLMECSSPERIKWREKCYSAVLAYVQKKDTSPKIQGLLLSGLKVCLHHQNPTTIQEDPSWDTLKQAQDAIGWHHLLKGRISKQFSQEQDRYLNMKKTATKRNNGLTWLTGLIDIIYKEWWKLWDMRNQDRHGHDMRTKSQAKKAQAIRQLTQFYEAYQQEVPEHLEWLFQIPLESRMQLNTPVIIQFLNTWEPVLQESHYTTALETG
;
A
#
# COMPACT_ATOMS: atom_id res chain seq x y z
N MET A 1 16.14 9.10 5.74
CA MET A 1 16.15 9.78 7.06
C MET A 1 15.14 10.92 7.12
N LYS A 2 15.18 11.91 6.21
CA LYS A 2 14.30 13.10 6.26
C LYS A 2 12.78 12.81 6.19
N ASP A 3 12.35 11.74 5.51
CA ASP A 3 10.91 11.49 5.29
C ASP A 3 10.11 10.96 6.50
N TYR A 4 10.79 10.55 7.58
CA TYR A 4 10.16 9.99 8.79
C TYR A 4 10.58 10.70 10.08
N ASN A 5 11.38 11.76 9.98
CA ASN A 5 11.93 12.50 11.12
C ASN A 5 12.64 11.63 12.17
N TRP A 6 13.22 10.50 11.76
CA TRP A 6 14.01 9.66 12.65
C TRP A 6 15.39 10.27 12.88
N SER A 7 15.84 10.22 14.14
CA SER A 7 17.26 10.39 14.45
C SER A 7 18.07 9.24 13.85
N GLU A 8 19.38 9.44 13.76
CA GLU A 8 20.30 8.39 13.32
C GLU A 8 20.22 7.16 14.23
N ASP A 9 20.10 7.36 15.55
CA ASP A 9 19.93 6.28 16.52
C ASP A 9 18.66 5.47 16.28
N THR A 10 17.51 6.13 16.07
CA THR A 10 16.24 5.46 15.75
C THR A 10 16.34 4.67 14.46
N PHE A 11 17.00 5.24 13.43
CA PHE A 11 17.21 4.54 12.17
C PHE A 11 18.10 3.31 12.36
N ASN A 12 19.19 3.43 13.12
CA ASN A 12 20.14 2.35 13.39
C ASN A 12 19.59 1.31 14.38
N ASP A 13 18.53 1.63 15.12
CA ASP A 13 17.84 0.69 16.00
C ASP A 13 16.94 -0.29 15.25
N ILE A 14 16.54 0.02 14.02
CA ILE A 14 15.78 -0.93 13.19
C ILE A 14 16.66 -2.14 12.83
N ASP A 15 16.11 -3.35 12.95
CA ASP A 15 16.80 -4.58 12.51
C ASP A 15 16.80 -4.71 10.98
N TRP A 16 17.67 -3.93 10.32
CA TRP A 16 17.84 -3.94 8.87
C TRP A 16 18.31 -5.28 8.33
N THR A 17 18.97 -6.10 9.17
CA THR A 17 19.41 -7.44 8.79
C THR A 17 18.21 -8.37 8.64
N ALA A 18 17.32 -8.41 9.63
CA ALA A 18 16.07 -9.17 9.58
C ALA A 18 15.18 -8.68 8.42
N HIS A 19 15.03 -7.36 8.30
CA HIS A 19 14.28 -6.70 7.23
C HIS A 19 14.77 -7.11 5.84
N GLY A 20 16.07 -6.98 5.58
CA GLY A 20 16.68 -7.31 4.29
C GLY A 20 16.65 -8.81 3.98
N ARG A 21 16.74 -9.68 4.99
CA ARG A 21 16.57 -11.13 4.82
C ARG A 21 15.14 -11.50 4.43
N ALA A 22 14.15 -10.90 5.08
CA ALA A 22 12.75 -11.13 4.77
C ALA A 22 12.41 -10.59 3.37
N LEU A 23 12.86 -9.39 3.03
CA LEU A 23 12.61 -8.77 1.72
C LEU A 23 13.11 -9.64 0.55
N ARG A 24 14.29 -10.26 0.69
CA ARG A 24 14.87 -11.17 -0.31
C ARG A 24 14.03 -12.43 -0.58
N ARG A 25 13.14 -12.82 0.34
CA ARG A 25 12.20 -13.95 0.11
C ARG A 25 11.08 -13.61 -0.87
N HIS A 26 10.93 -12.33 -1.24
CA HIS A 26 9.89 -11.82 -2.11
C HIS A 26 10.45 -11.27 -3.44
N ASP A 27 11.58 -11.79 -3.92
CA ASP A 27 12.29 -11.25 -5.08
C ASP A 27 11.45 -11.19 -6.37
N ASN A 28 10.58 -12.19 -6.62
CA ASN A 28 9.68 -12.21 -7.77
C ASN A 28 8.72 -11.01 -7.85
N HIS A 29 8.54 -10.31 -6.72
CA HIS A 29 7.68 -9.14 -6.64
C HIS A 29 8.37 -7.92 -6.01
N ARG A 30 9.71 -7.91 -6.04
CA ARG A 30 10.54 -6.86 -5.45
C ARG A 30 10.15 -5.43 -5.88
N PRO A 31 9.81 -5.14 -7.15
CA PRO A 31 9.45 -3.77 -7.54
C PRO A 31 8.26 -3.21 -6.76
N THR A 32 7.21 -3.99 -6.57
CA THR A 32 6.00 -3.54 -5.85
C THR A 32 6.28 -3.40 -4.36
N MET A 33 7.06 -4.31 -3.78
CA MET A 33 7.45 -4.21 -2.36
C MET A 33 8.32 -2.95 -2.13
N VAL A 34 9.25 -2.66 -3.03
CA VAL A 34 10.02 -1.40 -3.00
C VAL A 34 9.08 -0.19 -3.09
N LYS A 35 8.08 -0.21 -3.98
CA LYS A 35 7.08 0.87 -4.07
C LYS A 35 6.30 1.06 -2.77
N TYR A 36 5.89 -0.03 -2.13
CA TYR A 36 5.23 -0.02 -0.82
C TYR A 36 6.10 0.61 0.26
N LEU A 37 7.34 0.12 0.41
CA LEU A 37 8.25 0.57 1.46
C LEU A 37 8.71 2.03 1.26
N ASN A 38 8.74 2.51 0.01
CA ASN A 38 9.21 3.85 -0.35
C ASN A 38 8.09 4.83 -0.70
N LYS A 39 6.87 4.64 -0.19
CA LYS A 39 5.78 5.62 -0.32
C LYS A 39 5.36 5.93 -1.78
N VAL A 40 5.68 5.09 -2.76
CA VAL A 40 5.34 5.31 -4.18
C VAL A 40 4.41 4.20 -4.72
N LEU A 41 3.60 3.63 -3.83
CA LEU A 41 2.62 2.62 -4.19
C LEU A 41 1.53 3.24 -5.09
N PRO A 42 1.17 2.61 -6.22
CA PRO A 42 0.24 3.18 -7.21
C PRO A 42 -1.24 3.02 -6.80
N VAL A 43 -1.57 3.57 -5.63
CA VAL A 43 -2.94 3.74 -5.13
C VAL A 43 -3.66 4.86 -5.88
N GLY A 44 -4.99 4.90 -5.81
CA GLY A 44 -5.85 5.84 -6.54
C GLY A 44 -5.39 7.29 -6.42
N ALA A 45 -5.22 7.80 -5.21
CA ALA A 45 -4.81 9.19 -4.99
C ALA A 45 -3.43 9.51 -5.59
N PHE A 46 -2.47 8.59 -5.49
CA PHE A 46 -1.13 8.78 -6.05
C PHE A 46 -1.17 8.80 -7.59
N LEU A 47 -1.91 7.89 -8.20
CA LEU A 47 -2.06 7.83 -9.65
C LEU A 47 -2.83 9.01 -10.20
N HIS A 48 -3.92 9.42 -9.55
CA HIS A 48 -4.71 10.59 -9.95
C HIS A 48 -3.86 11.87 -9.90
N LYS A 49 -3.04 12.04 -8.86
CA LYS A 49 -2.09 13.16 -8.77
C LYS A 49 -1.09 13.17 -9.94
N THR A 50 -0.67 12.00 -10.41
CA THR A 50 0.30 11.88 -11.51
C THR A 50 -0.37 12.01 -12.88
N ASN A 51 -1.60 11.51 -13.01
CA ASN A 51 -2.41 11.61 -14.20
C ASN A 51 -3.91 11.57 -13.81
N PRO A 52 -4.65 12.69 -13.96
CA PRO A 52 -6.05 12.80 -13.58
C PRO A 52 -7.00 11.76 -14.20
N LYS A 53 -6.56 11.08 -15.27
CA LYS A 53 -7.28 9.96 -15.92
C LYS A 53 -7.56 8.76 -15.02
N TYR A 54 -6.81 8.61 -13.94
CA TYR A 54 -7.03 7.55 -12.97
C TYR A 54 -8.00 8.01 -11.89
N TYR A 55 -8.97 7.16 -11.54
CA TYR A 55 -9.88 7.43 -10.43
C TYR A 55 -9.11 7.47 -9.10
N ALA A 56 -9.33 8.53 -8.32
CA ALA A 56 -8.64 8.76 -7.05
C ALA A 56 -9.16 7.89 -5.91
N GLY A 57 -10.45 7.51 -5.95
CA GLY A 57 -11.14 6.85 -4.86
C GLY A 57 -10.80 5.37 -4.70
N CYS A 58 -11.20 4.82 -3.55
CA CYS A 58 -10.99 3.42 -3.23
C CYS A 58 -11.90 2.54 -4.09
N PRO A 59 -11.40 1.44 -4.65
CA PRO A 59 -12.23 0.51 -5.41
C PRO A 59 -13.15 -0.34 -4.52
N SER A 60 -12.83 -0.45 -3.22
CA SER A 60 -13.50 -1.37 -2.28
C SER A 60 -14.49 -0.67 -1.34
N CYS A 61 -14.40 0.65 -1.20
CA CYS A 61 -15.32 1.45 -0.40
C CYS A 61 -15.53 2.82 -1.05
N ASN A 62 -16.56 3.55 -0.63
CA ASN A 62 -16.90 4.85 -1.22
C ASN A 62 -15.97 6.00 -0.80
N ASN A 63 -14.75 5.72 -0.34
CA ASN A 63 -13.81 6.77 0.02
C ASN A 63 -13.28 7.46 -1.27
N PRO A 64 -13.40 8.79 -1.40
CA PRO A 64 -13.03 9.51 -2.62
C PRO A 64 -11.51 9.60 -2.85
N SER A 65 -10.67 9.27 -1.87
CA SER A 65 -9.21 9.34 -1.95
C SER A 65 -8.54 8.10 -1.36
N GLU A 66 -8.18 7.16 -2.24
CA GLU A 66 -7.42 5.96 -1.87
C GLU A 66 -5.95 6.33 -1.63
N THR A 67 -5.64 6.63 -0.38
CA THR A 67 -4.26 6.82 0.07
C THR A 67 -3.60 5.48 0.44
N ARG A 68 -2.28 5.50 0.67
CA ARG A 68 -1.56 4.30 1.14
C ARG A 68 -1.99 3.90 2.56
N HIS A 69 -2.35 4.88 3.39
CA HIS A 69 -2.88 4.65 4.74
C HIS A 69 -4.29 4.06 4.64
N HIS A 70 -5.11 4.61 3.74
CA HIS A 70 -6.44 4.09 3.44
C HIS A 70 -6.43 2.59 3.10
N LEU A 71 -5.41 2.08 2.41
CA LEU A 71 -5.31 0.64 2.12
C LEU A 71 -5.39 -0.23 3.38
N MET A 72 -4.77 0.23 4.47
CA MET A 72 -4.76 -0.47 5.76
C MET A 72 -6.01 -0.14 6.60
N GLU A 73 -6.58 1.05 6.41
CA GLU A 73 -7.71 1.65 7.16
C GLU A 73 -9.07 1.41 6.54
N CYS A 74 -9.12 0.81 5.35
CA CYS A 74 -10.34 0.71 4.58
C CYS A 74 -11.45 0.00 5.37
N SER A 75 -12.64 0.58 5.36
CA SER A 75 -13.82 0.11 6.09
C SER A 75 -14.60 -0.98 5.35
N SER A 76 -14.16 -1.41 4.16
CA SER A 76 -14.85 -2.48 3.46
C SER A 76 -14.80 -3.79 4.28
N PRO A 77 -15.87 -4.61 4.25
CA PRO A 77 -15.91 -5.86 5.01
C PRO A 77 -14.72 -6.77 4.75
N GLU A 78 -14.22 -6.78 3.51
CA GLU A 78 -13.12 -7.64 3.09
C GLU A 78 -11.78 -7.17 3.64
N ARG A 79 -11.61 -5.85 3.80
CA ARG A 79 -10.42 -5.25 4.42
C ARG A 79 -10.42 -5.41 5.92
N ILE A 80 -11.59 -5.33 6.56
CA ILE A 80 -11.76 -5.69 7.98
C ILE A 80 -11.36 -7.15 8.20
N LYS A 81 -11.90 -8.09 7.41
CA LYS A 81 -11.53 -9.51 7.47
C LYS A 81 -10.04 -9.75 7.24
N TRP A 82 -9.41 -8.99 6.34
CA TRP A 82 -7.97 -9.06 6.15
C TRP A 82 -7.19 -8.66 7.40
N ARG A 83 -7.59 -7.59 8.11
CA ARG A 83 -6.92 -7.19 9.36
C ARG A 83 -6.96 -8.30 10.41
N GLU A 84 -8.13 -8.92 10.60
CA GLU A 84 -8.28 -10.05 11.53
C GLU A 84 -7.41 -11.26 11.13
N LYS A 85 -7.32 -11.56 9.83
CA LYS A 85 -6.44 -12.61 9.31
C LYS A 85 -4.97 -12.27 9.50
N CYS A 86 -4.57 -11.01 9.29
CA CYS A 86 -3.21 -10.54 9.49
C CYS A 86 -2.79 -10.68 10.96
N TYR A 87 -3.66 -10.24 11.89
CA TYR A 87 -3.44 -10.42 13.32
C TYR A 87 -3.32 -11.91 13.68
N SER A 88 -4.25 -12.73 13.19
CA SER A 88 -4.26 -14.18 13.44
C SER A 88 -3.02 -14.89 12.89
N ALA A 89 -2.51 -14.48 11.73
CA ALA A 89 -1.29 -15.04 11.14
C ALA A 89 -0.05 -14.74 11.99
N VAL A 90 0.05 -13.51 12.52
CA VAL A 90 1.14 -13.14 13.44
C VAL A 90 0.98 -13.84 14.79
N LEU A 91 -0.23 -13.91 15.34
CA LEU A 91 -0.52 -14.63 16.57
C LEU A 91 -0.11 -16.11 16.47
N ALA A 92 -0.54 -16.79 15.40
CA ALA A 92 -0.18 -18.18 15.15
C ALA A 92 1.33 -18.38 15.03
N TYR A 93 2.04 -17.41 14.45
CA TYR A 93 3.50 -17.46 14.38
C TYR A 93 4.17 -17.37 15.75
N VAL A 94 3.80 -16.38 16.56
CA VAL A 94 4.42 -16.17 17.87
C VAL A 94 4.08 -17.28 18.85
N GLN A 95 2.89 -17.90 18.74
CA GLN A 95 2.49 -19.06 19.54
C GLN A 95 3.20 -20.34 19.11
N LYS A 96 3.41 -20.53 17.79
CA LYS A 96 4.12 -21.71 17.26
C LYS A 96 5.62 -21.64 17.54
N LYS A 97 6.18 -20.44 17.60
CA LYS A 97 7.59 -20.23 17.94
C LYS A 97 7.75 -20.15 19.46
N ASP A 98 8.92 -20.58 19.94
CA ASP A 98 9.31 -20.45 21.34
C ASP A 98 9.62 -18.98 21.65
N THR A 99 8.60 -18.12 21.61
CA THR A 99 8.71 -16.67 21.71
C THR A 99 8.77 -16.25 23.17
N SER A 100 9.63 -15.27 23.49
CA SER A 100 9.67 -14.67 24.82
C SER A 100 8.27 -14.12 25.18
N PRO A 101 7.67 -14.51 26.32
CA PRO A 101 6.37 -13.99 26.73
C PRO A 101 6.34 -12.45 26.80
N LYS A 102 7.49 -11.85 27.12
CA LYS A 102 7.66 -10.39 27.22
C LYS A 102 7.40 -9.71 25.88
N ILE A 103 8.10 -10.13 24.82
CA ILE A 103 7.95 -9.49 23.51
C ILE A 103 6.66 -9.92 22.82
N GLN A 104 6.12 -11.09 23.14
CA GLN A 104 4.87 -11.58 22.56
C GLN A 104 3.71 -10.64 22.86
N GLY A 105 3.52 -10.27 24.13
CA GLY A 105 2.44 -9.37 24.54
C GLY A 105 2.57 -7.99 23.89
N LEU A 106 3.76 -7.39 24.01
CA LEU A 106 4.03 -6.05 23.47
C LEU A 106 3.88 -5.99 21.94
N LEU A 107 4.40 -6.98 21.22
CA LEU A 107 4.27 -7.06 19.76
C LEU A 107 2.80 -7.16 19.32
N LEU A 108 2.01 -8.03 19.98
CA LEU A 108 0.61 -8.22 19.63
C LEU A 108 -0.23 -6.98 19.95
N SER A 109 0.01 -6.33 21.08
CA SER A 109 -0.62 -5.04 21.42
C SER A 109 -0.28 -3.97 20.39
N GLY A 110 0.99 -3.85 20.02
CA GLY A 110 1.44 -2.93 18.98
C GLY A 110 0.82 -3.21 17.61
N LEU A 111 0.76 -4.48 17.21
CA LEU A 111 0.12 -4.89 15.96
C LEU A 111 -1.38 -4.56 15.96
N LYS A 112 -2.07 -4.80 17.10
CA LYS A 112 -3.48 -4.46 17.27
C LYS A 112 -3.71 -2.96 17.09
N VAL A 113 -2.88 -2.13 17.72
CA VAL A 113 -2.92 -0.66 17.53
C VAL A 113 -2.77 -0.29 16.06
N CYS A 114 -1.83 -0.91 15.35
CA CYS A 114 -1.60 -0.64 13.92
C CYS A 114 -2.78 -1.02 13.04
N LEU A 115 -3.36 -2.20 13.27
CA LEU A 115 -4.44 -2.73 12.45
C LEU A 115 -5.77 -2.04 12.76
N HIS A 116 -6.02 -1.64 14.00
CA HIS A 116 -7.27 -0.98 14.38
C HIS A 116 -7.18 0.55 14.41
N HIS A 117 -6.04 1.13 14.01
CA HIS A 117 -5.81 2.57 13.96
C HIS A 117 -6.06 3.26 15.30
N GLN A 118 -5.68 2.57 16.38
CA GLN A 118 -5.80 3.07 17.73
C GLN A 118 -4.61 3.96 18.07
N ASN A 119 -4.72 4.72 19.15
CA ASN A 119 -3.61 5.51 19.65
C ASN A 119 -2.55 4.58 20.29
N PRO A 120 -1.26 4.66 19.93
CA PRO A 120 -0.20 3.89 20.58
C PRO A 120 -0.09 4.04 22.10
N THR A 121 -0.63 5.11 22.69
CA THR A 121 -0.69 5.28 24.15
C THR A 121 -1.55 4.21 24.85
N THR A 122 -2.39 3.47 24.11
CA THR A 122 -3.19 2.37 24.67
C THR A 122 -2.38 1.10 24.91
N ILE A 123 -1.14 1.03 24.44
CA ILE A 123 -0.24 -0.11 24.68
C ILE A 123 0.17 -0.06 26.15
N GLN A 124 -0.54 -0.84 26.96
CA GLN A 124 -0.20 -1.06 28.37
C GLN A 124 0.95 -2.05 28.45
N GLU A 125 1.94 -1.74 29.28
CA GLU A 125 3.04 -2.64 29.54
C GLU A 125 3.52 -2.55 30.99
N ASP A 126 4.23 -3.59 31.41
CA ASP A 126 4.96 -3.61 32.66
C ASP A 126 6.19 -2.68 32.53
N PRO A 127 6.45 -1.80 33.54
CA PRO A 127 7.52 -0.79 33.50
C PRO A 127 8.92 -1.32 33.17
N SER A 128 9.18 -2.62 33.37
CA SER A 128 10.44 -3.24 33.00
C SER A 128 10.69 -3.33 31.48
N TRP A 129 9.70 -2.99 30.65
CA TRP A 129 9.76 -3.05 29.19
C TRP A 129 9.90 -1.69 28.48
N ASP A 130 9.95 -0.60 29.27
CA ASP A 130 9.96 0.78 28.81
C ASP A 130 10.99 1.03 27.69
N THR A 131 12.21 0.49 27.80
CA THR A 131 13.26 0.74 26.81
C THR A 131 12.92 0.18 25.42
N LEU A 132 12.36 -1.03 25.35
CA LEU A 132 12.02 -1.69 24.09
C LEU A 132 10.82 -0.97 23.44
N LYS A 133 9.79 -0.65 24.22
CA LYS A 133 8.65 0.12 23.73
C LYS A 133 9.07 1.50 23.27
N GLN A 134 9.87 2.23 24.04
CA GLN A 134 10.37 3.56 23.65
C GLN A 134 11.13 3.50 22.33
N ALA A 135 11.96 2.47 22.12
CA ALA A 135 12.65 2.27 20.86
C ALA A 135 11.68 2.06 19.69
N GLN A 136 10.64 1.24 19.89
CA GLN A 136 9.63 1.02 18.86
C GLN A 136 8.67 2.21 18.68
N ASP A 137 8.40 3.00 19.72
CA ASP A 137 7.66 4.27 19.67
C ASP A 137 8.42 5.29 18.82
N ALA A 138 9.73 5.40 19.01
CA ALA A 138 10.59 6.29 18.24
C ALA A 138 10.61 5.92 16.75
N ILE A 139 10.62 4.61 16.43
CA ILE A 139 10.44 4.13 15.05
C ILE A 139 9.00 4.38 14.58
N GLY A 140 8.02 4.23 15.46
CA GLY A 140 6.59 4.34 15.23
C GLY A 140 5.93 2.98 14.94
N TRP A 141 4.87 2.65 15.66
CA TRP A 141 4.23 1.33 15.57
C TRP A 141 3.74 0.94 14.18
N HIS A 142 3.19 1.88 13.41
CA HIS A 142 2.74 1.61 12.03
C HIS A 142 3.84 1.09 11.08
N HIS A 143 5.12 1.23 11.47
CA HIS A 143 6.25 0.65 10.77
C HIS A 143 6.43 -0.86 10.98
N LEU A 144 5.74 -1.47 11.95
CA LEU A 144 5.61 -2.92 12.06
C LEU A 144 5.10 -3.51 10.74
N LEU A 145 4.05 -2.93 10.16
CA LEU A 145 3.47 -3.37 8.88
C LEU A 145 4.42 -3.18 7.68
N LYS A 146 5.50 -2.41 7.86
CA LYS A 146 6.57 -2.24 6.87
C LYS A 146 7.80 -3.12 7.16
N GLY A 147 7.73 -3.94 8.21
CA GLY A 147 8.84 -4.78 8.66
C GLY A 147 10.01 -3.99 9.21
N ARG A 148 9.80 -2.76 9.69
CA ARG A 148 10.83 -1.94 10.34
C ARG A 148 10.58 -1.98 11.84
N ILE A 149 11.23 -2.95 12.47
CA ILE A 149 11.03 -3.34 13.87
C ILE A 149 12.37 -3.11 14.60
N SER A 150 12.31 -2.64 15.85
CA SER A 150 13.50 -2.49 16.68
C SER A 150 14.28 -3.81 16.81
N LYS A 151 15.62 -3.74 16.72
CA LYS A 151 16.54 -4.87 16.99
C LYS A 151 16.48 -5.35 18.44
N GLN A 152 15.92 -4.56 19.35
CA GLN A 152 15.71 -4.99 20.73
C GLN A 152 14.72 -6.16 20.83
N PHE A 153 13.77 -6.28 19.90
CA PHE A 153 12.90 -7.47 19.81
C PHE A 153 13.70 -8.76 19.53
N SER A 154 14.64 -8.72 18.57
CA SER A 154 15.48 -9.89 18.26
C SER A 154 16.46 -10.18 19.40
N GLN A 155 17.02 -9.14 20.04
CA GLN A 155 17.92 -9.30 21.18
C GLN A 155 17.23 -9.94 22.41
N GLU A 156 16.01 -9.51 22.76
CA GLU A 156 15.28 -10.10 23.88
C GLU A 156 14.84 -11.53 23.58
N GLN A 157 14.50 -11.83 22.31
CA GLN A 157 14.25 -13.20 21.87
C GLN A 157 15.50 -14.08 22.02
N ASP A 158 16.69 -13.57 21.65
CA ASP A 158 17.96 -14.29 21.86
C ASP A 158 18.24 -14.52 23.34
N ARG A 159 18.04 -13.51 24.19
CA ARG A 159 18.18 -13.64 25.65
C ARG A 159 17.31 -14.77 26.19
N TYR A 160 16.04 -14.80 25.80
CA TYR A 160 15.09 -15.84 26.21
C TYR A 160 15.51 -17.25 25.76
N LEU A 161 15.89 -17.42 24.49
CA LEU A 161 16.32 -18.71 23.95
C LEU A 161 17.62 -19.20 24.59
N ASN A 162 18.54 -18.29 24.90
CA ASN A 162 19.78 -18.62 25.61
C ASN A 162 19.51 -19.04 27.06
N MET A 163 18.61 -18.36 27.78
CA MET A 163 18.19 -18.75 29.13
C MET A 163 17.58 -20.16 29.15
N LYS A 164 16.80 -20.52 28.13
CA LYS A 164 16.22 -21.87 27.97
C LYS A 164 17.19 -22.90 27.40
N LYS A 165 18.40 -22.48 26.99
CA LYS A 165 19.40 -23.32 26.32
C LYS A 165 18.87 -23.99 25.04
N THR A 166 17.95 -23.31 24.34
CA THR A 166 17.36 -23.78 23.06
C THR A 166 17.87 -22.99 21.85
N ALA A 167 18.75 -22.02 22.06
CA ALA A 167 19.34 -21.21 21.01
C ALA A 167 20.22 -22.06 20.06
N THR A 168 20.04 -21.86 18.75
CA THR A 168 20.84 -22.50 17.70
C THR A 168 21.06 -21.54 16.52
N LYS A 169 21.88 -21.92 15.54
CA LYS A 169 22.04 -21.18 14.28
C LYS A 169 20.72 -20.99 13.52
N ARG A 170 19.72 -21.86 13.73
CA ARG A 170 18.39 -21.79 13.09
C ARG A 170 17.27 -21.36 14.05
N ASN A 171 17.57 -21.25 15.34
CA ASN A 171 16.64 -20.83 16.38
C ASN A 171 17.29 -19.70 17.19
N ASN A 172 17.12 -18.47 16.70
CA ASN A 172 17.66 -17.25 17.28
C ASN A 172 16.71 -16.08 16.95
N GLY A 173 16.89 -14.98 17.66
CA GLY A 173 16.13 -13.75 17.53
C GLY A 173 16.13 -13.18 16.13
N LEU A 174 17.27 -13.17 15.44
CA LEU A 174 17.35 -12.71 14.05
C LEU A 174 16.48 -13.55 13.11
N THR A 175 16.53 -14.88 13.24
CA THR A 175 15.72 -15.80 12.42
C THR A 175 14.23 -15.69 12.75
N TRP A 176 13.92 -15.50 14.03
CA TRP A 176 12.56 -15.24 14.51
C TRP A 176 12.01 -13.93 13.91
N LEU A 177 12.74 -12.82 14.03
CA LEU A 177 12.29 -11.52 13.52
C LEU A 177 12.18 -11.53 11.99
N THR A 178 13.10 -12.19 11.30
CA THR A 178 13.01 -12.40 9.84
C THR A 178 11.72 -13.16 9.47
N GLY A 179 11.34 -14.18 10.23
CA GLY A 179 10.12 -14.94 10.00
C GLY A 179 8.85 -14.13 10.26
N LEU A 180 8.86 -13.31 11.30
CA LEU A 180 7.77 -12.39 11.60
C LEU A 180 7.56 -11.39 10.45
N ILE A 181 8.63 -10.74 9.98
CA ILE A 181 8.55 -9.76 8.89
C ILE A 181 8.08 -10.42 7.58
N ASP A 182 8.54 -11.64 7.29
CA ASP A 182 8.08 -12.43 6.13
C ASP A 182 6.57 -12.67 6.16
N ILE A 183 5.98 -12.95 7.33
CA ILE A 183 4.53 -13.09 7.47
C ILE A 183 3.81 -11.78 7.19
N ILE A 184 4.31 -10.67 7.74
CA ILE A 184 3.74 -9.33 7.50
C ILE A 184 3.74 -9.02 6.00
N TYR A 185 4.82 -9.33 5.28
CA TYR A 185 4.89 -9.13 3.83
C TYR A 185 3.95 -10.06 3.05
N LYS A 186 3.80 -11.31 3.46
CA LYS A 186 2.81 -12.23 2.87
C LYS A 186 1.38 -11.71 3.04
N GLU A 187 1.03 -11.22 4.23
CA GLU A 187 -0.29 -10.65 4.49
C GLU A 187 -0.51 -9.36 3.70
N TRP A 188 0.50 -8.49 3.63
CA TRP A 188 0.44 -7.30 2.78
C TRP A 188 0.23 -7.64 1.29
N TRP A 189 0.87 -8.70 0.79
CA TRP A 189 0.65 -9.15 -0.58
C TRP A 189 -0.79 -9.57 -0.85
N LYS A 190 -1.41 -10.28 0.08
CA LYS A 190 -2.84 -10.64 -0.02
C LYS A 190 -3.72 -9.40 -0.07
N LEU A 191 -3.41 -8.38 0.74
CA LEU A 191 -4.13 -7.10 0.71
C LEU A 191 -3.97 -6.40 -0.65
N TRP A 192 -2.74 -6.33 -1.15
CA TRP A 192 -2.44 -5.69 -2.43
C TRP A 192 -3.13 -6.41 -3.60
N ASP A 193 -3.11 -7.73 -3.61
CA ASP A 193 -3.78 -8.54 -4.62
C ASP A 193 -5.30 -8.34 -4.58
N MET A 194 -5.91 -8.43 -3.40
CA MET A 194 -7.35 -8.17 -3.21
C MET A 194 -7.73 -6.77 -3.71
N ARG A 195 -6.92 -5.74 -3.43
CA ARG A 195 -7.14 -4.39 -3.96
C ARG A 195 -7.06 -4.32 -5.49
N ASN A 196 -6.10 -5.02 -6.10
CA ASN A 196 -5.97 -5.02 -7.55
C ASN A 196 -7.16 -5.74 -8.19
N GLN A 197 -7.66 -6.81 -7.58
CA GLN A 197 -8.89 -7.48 -8.01
C GLN A 197 -10.11 -6.55 -7.90
N ASP A 198 -10.24 -5.78 -6.82
CA ASP A 198 -11.34 -4.81 -6.69
C ASP A 198 -11.27 -3.72 -7.77
N ARG A 199 -10.06 -3.26 -8.11
CA ARG A 199 -9.90 -2.21 -9.12
C ARG A 199 -10.06 -2.69 -10.56
N HIS A 200 -9.56 -3.89 -10.85
CA HIS A 200 -9.43 -4.39 -12.21
C HIS A 200 -10.42 -5.50 -12.53
N GLY A 201 -11.21 -5.98 -11.57
CA GLY A 201 -12.06 -7.15 -11.70
C GLY A 201 -11.34 -8.46 -11.35
N HIS A 202 -12.09 -9.40 -10.76
CA HIS A 202 -11.60 -10.73 -10.37
C HIS A 202 -11.87 -11.81 -11.43
N ASP A 203 -12.80 -11.57 -12.35
CA ASP A 203 -13.16 -12.46 -13.46
C ASP A 203 -13.21 -11.69 -14.80
N MET A 204 -13.43 -12.39 -15.92
CA MET A 204 -13.45 -11.77 -17.25
C MET A 204 -14.55 -10.72 -17.40
N ARG A 205 -15.71 -10.92 -16.75
CA ARG A 205 -16.86 -10.02 -16.83
C ARG A 205 -16.58 -8.71 -16.08
N THR A 206 -16.16 -8.82 -14.83
CA THR A 206 -15.80 -7.68 -13.97
C THR A 206 -14.58 -6.93 -14.50
N LYS A 207 -13.63 -7.63 -15.13
CA LYS A 207 -12.53 -7.00 -15.88
C LYS A 207 -13.01 -6.14 -17.04
N SER A 208 -13.93 -6.68 -17.84
CA SER A 208 -14.53 -5.94 -18.96
C SER A 208 -15.31 -4.70 -18.45
N GLN A 209 -16.08 -4.85 -17.38
CA GLN A 209 -16.82 -3.75 -16.74
C GLN A 209 -15.89 -2.67 -16.18
N ALA A 210 -14.85 -3.05 -15.43
CA ALA A 210 -13.87 -2.10 -14.88
C ALA A 210 -13.14 -1.34 -15.99
N LYS A 211 -12.77 -2.03 -17.07
CA LYS A 211 -12.15 -1.42 -18.26
C LYS A 211 -13.11 -0.45 -18.97
N LYS A 212 -14.39 -0.81 -19.11
CA LYS A 212 -15.42 0.08 -19.67
C LYS A 212 -15.62 1.32 -18.82
N ALA A 213 -15.75 1.16 -17.50
CA ALA A 213 -15.90 2.28 -16.57
C ALA A 213 -14.69 3.23 -16.60
N GLN A 214 -13.47 2.68 -16.73
CA GLN A 214 -12.27 3.51 -16.91
C GLN A 214 -12.29 4.25 -18.24
N ALA A 215 -12.58 3.59 -19.36
CA ALA A 215 -12.64 4.22 -20.67
C ALA A 215 -13.69 5.34 -20.73
N ILE A 216 -14.86 5.13 -20.11
CA ILE A 216 -15.91 6.15 -20.00
C ILE A 216 -15.42 7.36 -19.20
N ARG A 217 -14.78 7.16 -18.03
CA ARG A 217 -14.24 8.30 -17.25
C ARG A 217 -13.21 9.11 -18.04
N GLN A 218 -12.31 8.42 -18.76
CA GLN A 218 -11.32 9.08 -19.60
C GLN A 218 -11.98 9.86 -20.72
N LEU A 219 -13.05 9.32 -21.32
CA LEU A 219 -13.82 9.99 -22.34
C LEU A 219 -14.53 11.24 -21.81
N THR A 220 -15.15 11.15 -20.63
CA THR A 220 -15.79 12.31 -19.99
C THR A 220 -14.77 13.42 -19.76
N GLN A 221 -13.61 13.11 -19.19
CA GLN A 221 -12.55 14.10 -18.96
C GLN A 221 -12.01 14.70 -20.27
N PHE A 222 -11.89 13.89 -21.33
CA PHE A 222 -11.50 14.38 -22.65
C PHE A 222 -12.51 15.40 -23.19
N TYR A 223 -13.80 15.13 -23.08
CA TYR A 223 -14.84 16.09 -23.50
C TYR A 223 -14.81 17.36 -22.65
N GLU A 224 -14.75 17.23 -21.32
CA GLU A 224 -14.69 18.37 -20.40
C GLU A 224 -13.47 19.26 -20.65
N ALA A 225 -12.32 18.67 -20.97
CA ALA A 225 -11.07 19.42 -21.15
C ALA A 225 -10.99 20.14 -22.51
N TYR A 226 -11.48 19.53 -23.59
CA TYR A 226 -11.17 19.98 -24.94
C TYR A 226 -12.37 20.50 -25.73
N GLN A 227 -13.61 20.20 -25.34
CA GLN A 227 -14.79 20.52 -26.16
C GLN A 227 -15.00 22.04 -26.32
N GLN A 228 -14.65 22.85 -25.31
CA GLN A 228 -14.87 24.30 -25.35
C GLN A 228 -13.81 25.07 -26.14
N GLU A 229 -12.60 24.52 -26.26
CA GLU A 229 -11.42 25.21 -26.81
C GLU A 229 -10.76 24.40 -27.93
N VAL A 230 -11.56 23.65 -28.69
CA VAL A 230 -11.07 22.83 -29.81
C VAL A 230 -10.75 23.70 -31.03
N PRO A 231 -9.62 23.47 -31.73
CA PRO A 231 -9.36 24.12 -33.01
C PRO A 231 -10.45 23.81 -34.05
N GLU A 232 -10.79 24.78 -34.91
CA GLU A 232 -11.88 24.66 -35.91
C GLU A 232 -11.76 23.38 -36.76
N HIS A 233 -10.56 23.04 -37.22
CA HIS A 233 -10.30 21.84 -38.02
C HIS A 233 -10.47 20.51 -37.27
N LEU A 234 -10.67 20.55 -35.94
CA LEU A 234 -10.88 19.41 -35.06
C LEU A 234 -12.26 19.41 -34.37
N GLU A 235 -13.13 20.41 -34.62
CA GLU A 235 -14.49 20.46 -34.05
C GLU A 235 -15.30 19.20 -34.35
N TRP A 236 -15.04 18.57 -35.50
CA TRP A 236 -15.69 17.33 -35.91
C TRP A 236 -15.53 16.18 -34.89
N LEU A 237 -14.48 16.21 -34.05
CA LEU A 237 -14.27 15.22 -32.98
C LEU A 237 -15.41 15.20 -31.95
N PHE A 238 -16.02 16.37 -31.71
CA PHE A 238 -17.05 16.58 -30.69
C PHE A 238 -18.48 16.64 -31.25
N GLN A 239 -18.66 16.47 -32.57
CA GLN A 239 -20.00 16.36 -33.19
C GLN A 239 -20.82 15.18 -32.66
N ILE A 240 -20.15 14.11 -32.22
CA ILE A 240 -20.81 13.00 -31.53
C ILE A 240 -20.90 13.38 -30.04
N PRO A 241 -22.11 13.51 -29.46
CA PRO A 241 -22.27 13.83 -28.04
C PRO A 241 -21.62 12.78 -27.14
N LEU A 242 -21.17 13.21 -25.95
CA LEU A 242 -20.51 12.36 -24.96
C LEU A 242 -21.36 11.12 -24.65
N GLU A 243 -22.66 11.29 -24.43
CA GLU A 243 -23.61 10.24 -24.08
C GLU A 243 -23.66 9.16 -25.15
N SER A 244 -23.65 9.56 -26.43
CA SER A 244 -23.64 8.64 -27.58
C SER A 244 -22.31 7.89 -27.67
N ARG A 245 -21.19 8.59 -27.46
CA ARG A 245 -19.85 7.98 -27.55
C ARG A 245 -19.58 7.03 -26.36
N MET A 246 -20.16 7.28 -25.19
CA MET A 246 -20.13 6.36 -24.02
C MET A 246 -20.80 5.01 -24.29
N GLN A 247 -21.74 4.93 -25.25
CA GLN A 247 -22.39 3.68 -25.62
C GLN A 247 -21.53 2.79 -26.53
N LEU A 248 -20.44 3.32 -27.11
CA LEU A 248 -19.57 2.55 -27.98
C LEU A 248 -18.87 1.41 -27.23
N ASN A 249 -18.41 0.43 -28.01
CA ASN A 249 -17.61 -0.66 -27.48
C ASN A 249 -16.31 -0.12 -26.86
N THR A 250 -15.92 -0.67 -25.70
CA THR A 250 -14.74 -0.23 -24.94
C THR A 250 -13.46 -0.09 -25.78
N PRO A 251 -13.13 -1.02 -26.70
CA PRO A 251 -11.96 -0.86 -27.57
C PRO A 251 -12.04 0.37 -28.48
N VAL A 252 -13.23 0.72 -28.97
CA VAL A 252 -13.44 1.89 -29.84
C VAL A 252 -13.24 3.18 -29.05
N ILE A 253 -13.75 3.25 -27.83
CA ILE A 253 -13.52 4.40 -26.93
C ILE A 253 -12.03 4.57 -26.66
N ILE A 254 -11.33 3.48 -26.32
CA ILE A 254 -9.89 3.51 -26.05
C ILE A 254 -9.10 3.93 -27.29
N GLN A 255 -9.44 3.39 -28.46
CA GLN A 255 -8.77 3.76 -29.71
C GLN A 255 -8.96 5.25 -30.01
N PHE A 256 -10.18 5.76 -29.86
CA PHE A 256 -10.47 7.18 -30.04
C PHE A 256 -9.60 8.05 -29.13
N LEU A 257 -9.55 7.74 -27.83
CA LEU A 257 -8.73 8.47 -26.87
C LEU A 257 -7.23 8.43 -27.23
N ASN A 258 -6.70 7.24 -27.51
CA ASN A 258 -5.28 7.07 -27.85
C ASN A 258 -4.90 7.81 -29.14
N THR A 259 -5.82 7.93 -30.10
CA THR A 259 -5.57 8.65 -31.35
C THR A 259 -5.59 10.16 -31.14
N TRP A 260 -6.57 10.70 -30.40
CA TRP A 260 -6.86 12.14 -30.43
C TRP A 260 -6.41 12.92 -29.19
N GLU A 261 -6.21 12.27 -28.05
CA GLU A 261 -5.69 12.92 -26.85
C GLU A 261 -4.30 13.54 -27.09
N PRO A 262 -3.33 12.87 -27.74
CA PRO A 262 -2.02 13.48 -28.02
C PRO A 262 -2.12 14.66 -28.99
N VAL A 263 -2.97 14.55 -30.03
CA VAL A 263 -3.13 15.60 -31.05
C VAL A 263 -3.67 16.88 -30.43
N LEU A 264 -4.67 16.78 -29.56
CA LEU A 264 -5.23 17.95 -28.88
C LEU A 264 -4.29 18.53 -27.83
N GLN A 265 -3.49 17.69 -27.15
CA GLN A 265 -2.46 18.18 -26.22
C GLN A 265 -1.40 19.01 -26.94
N GLU A 266 -0.94 18.57 -28.11
CA GLU A 266 0.02 19.31 -28.93
C GLU A 266 -0.59 20.60 -29.50
N SER A 267 -1.84 20.58 -29.96
CA SER A 267 -2.50 21.78 -30.48
C SER A 267 -2.69 22.83 -29.38
N HIS A 268 -3.16 22.44 -28.19
CA HIS A 268 -3.31 23.36 -27.05
C HIS A 268 -1.98 23.94 -26.59
N TYR A 269 -0.91 23.13 -26.57
CA TYR A 269 0.43 23.60 -26.22
C TYR A 269 0.95 24.64 -27.23
N THR A 270 0.68 24.43 -28.52
CA THR A 270 1.08 25.34 -29.60
C THR A 270 0.32 26.67 -29.50
N THR A 271 -1.01 26.63 -29.33
CA THR A 271 -1.84 27.84 -29.16
C THR A 271 -1.45 28.63 -27.90
N ALA A 272 -1.05 27.96 -26.81
CA ALA A 272 -0.62 28.62 -25.58
C ALA A 272 0.75 29.32 -25.72
N LEU A 273 1.64 28.83 -26.59
CA LEU A 273 2.91 29.49 -26.91
C LEU A 273 2.75 30.69 -27.85
N GLU A 274 1.72 30.70 -28.69
CA GLU A 274 1.43 31.80 -29.62
C GLU A 274 0.69 32.97 -28.96
N THR A 275 0.03 32.74 -27.82
CA THR A 275 -0.79 33.72 -27.10
C THR A 275 -0.15 34.28 -25.82
N GLY A 276 1.05 33.82 -25.45
CA GLY A 276 1.87 34.34 -24.34
C GLY A 276 3.08 35.14 -24.81
#